data_AF-K9B6I4-F1
#
_entry.id   AF-K9B6I4-F1
#
_cell.length_a   1.000
_cell.length_b   1.000
_cell.length_c   1.000
_cell.angle_alpha   90.00
_cell.angle_beta   90.00
_cell.angle_gamma   90.00
#
_symmetry.space_group_name_H-M   'P 1'
#
loop_
_entity.id
_entity.type
_entity.pdbx_description
1 polymer ?
#
loop_
_entity_poly.entity_id
_entity_poly.type
_entity_poly.pdbx_seq_one_letter_code
_entity_poly.pdbx_strand_id
1 'polypeptide(L)'
;MTLFAAWAIHDLEELIALPVTTSRLAEEPGADWLRISARQSAVAIGLMGAVVATACVRGAVTNGRSRFYRRTLAGLDLHVWSHVAASVVLRRYTAGVLTAVPFMLPGARFAERELAATGHALSHAERAVGAPMMVVAALACHGVARAWVQ
;
A
#
# COMPACT_ATOMS: atom_id res chain seq x y z
N MET A 1 -15.33 4.51 -1.61
CA MET A 1 -14.79 4.54 -3.00
C MET A 1 -13.55 5.41 -3.10
N THR A 2 -13.50 6.56 -2.42
CA THR A 2 -12.34 7.48 -2.39
C THR A 2 -11.02 6.80 -2.02
N LEU A 3 -11.00 5.94 -0.99
CA LEU A 3 -9.79 5.21 -0.58
C LEU A 3 -9.20 4.36 -1.71
N PHE A 4 -10.04 3.60 -2.42
CA PHE A 4 -9.59 2.72 -3.50
C PHE A 4 -9.08 3.52 -4.69
N ALA A 5 -9.73 4.63 -5.03
CA ALA A 5 -9.27 5.50 -6.11
C ALA A 5 -7.90 6.14 -5.78
N ALA A 6 -7.73 6.60 -4.55
CA ALA A 6 -6.45 7.15 -4.07
C ALA A 6 -5.34 6.09 -4.09
N TRP A 7 -5.64 4.87 -3.64
CA TRP A 7 -4.75 3.72 -3.72
C TRP A 7 -4.38 3.41 -5.18
N ALA A 8 -5.36 3.31 -6.08
CA ALA A 8 -5.11 2.97 -7.48
C ALA A 8 -4.23 4.01 -8.21
N ILE A 9 -4.44 5.31 -7.93
CA ILE A 9 -3.58 6.38 -8.47
C ILE A 9 -2.15 6.24 -7.94
N HIS A 10 -2.02 5.96 -6.64
CA HIS A 10 -0.72 5.80 -6.00
C HIS A 10 0.04 4.57 -6.51
N ASP A 11 -0.61 3.41 -6.54
CA ASP A 11 -0.01 2.16 -6.99
C ASP A 11 0.26 2.13 -8.50
N LEU A 12 -0.37 3.01 -9.31
CA LEU A 12 0.02 3.19 -10.71
C LEU A 12 1.44 3.77 -10.82
N GLU A 13 1.81 4.71 -9.94
CA GLU A 13 3.20 5.17 -9.85
C GLU A 13 4.11 4.02 -9.44
N GLU A 14 3.76 3.26 -8.39
CA GLU A 14 4.55 2.12 -7.94
C GLU A 14 4.76 1.09 -9.05
N LEU A 15 3.72 0.78 -9.83
CA LEU A 15 3.79 -0.16 -10.94
C LEU A 15 4.87 0.21 -11.96
N ILE A 16 5.03 1.50 -12.22
CA ILE A 16 6.00 2.04 -13.18
C ILE A 16 7.39 2.16 -12.53
N ALA A 17 7.45 2.68 -11.31
CA ALA A 17 8.70 3.08 -10.67
C ALA A 17 9.39 1.94 -9.90
N LEU A 18 8.65 0.97 -9.39
CA LEU A 18 9.18 -0.07 -8.50
C LEU A 18 10.25 -0.96 -9.17
N PRO A 19 10.06 -1.46 -10.41
CA PRO A 19 11.10 -2.26 -11.08
C PRO A 19 12.39 -1.48 -11.29
N VAL A 20 12.29 -0.18 -11.60
CA VAL A 20 13.46 0.69 -11.84
C VAL A 20 14.19 1.00 -10.54
N THR A 21 13.46 1.41 -9.50
CA THR A 21 14.06 1.82 -8.22
C THR A 21 14.68 0.64 -7.48
N THR A 22 14.03 -0.52 -7.49
CA THR A 22 14.59 -1.76 -6.91
C THR A 22 15.78 -2.29 -7.70
N SER A 23 15.79 -2.20 -9.03
CA SER A 23 16.95 -2.63 -9.83
C SER A 23 18.20 -1.82 -9.52
N ARG A 24 18.05 -0.51 -9.31
CA ARG A 24 19.14 0.38 -8.86
C ARG A 24 19.61 0.06 -7.45
N LEU A 25 18.68 -0.27 -6.54
CA LEU A 25 19.05 -0.69 -5.18
C LEU A 25 19.79 -2.04 -5.18
N ALA A 26 19.45 -2.93 -6.11
CA ALA A 26 20.09 -4.23 -6.27
C ALA A 26 21.51 -4.15 -6.87
N GLU A 27 21.99 -2.97 -7.29
CA GLU A 27 23.39 -2.75 -7.67
C GLU A 27 24.31 -2.69 -6.43
N GLU A 28 23.76 -2.42 -5.24
CA GLU A 28 24.53 -2.43 -4.00
C GLU A 28 24.93 -3.87 -3.60
N PRO A 29 26.15 -4.10 -3.09
CA PRO A 29 26.61 -5.43 -2.70
C PRO A 29 25.66 -6.13 -1.72
N GLY A 30 25.17 -7.32 -2.08
CA GLY A 30 24.26 -8.12 -1.24
C GLY A 30 22.78 -7.72 -1.30
N ALA A 31 22.40 -6.75 -2.15
CA ALA A 31 21.03 -6.26 -2.28
C ALA A 31 20.24 -6.90 -3.45
N ASP A 32 20.80 -7.92 -4.11
CA ASP A 32 20.24 -8.50 -5.34
C ASP A 32 18.82 -9.06 -5.15
N TRP A 33 18.48 -9.48 -3.93
CA TRP A 33 17.16 -9.95 -3.52
C TRP A 33 16.06 -8.86 -3.59
N LEU A 34 16.42 -7.57 -3.64
CA LEU A 34 15.48 -6.47 -3.82
C LEU A 34 14.94 -6.40 -5.25
N ARG A 35 15.70 -6.89 -6.24
CA ARG A 35 15.34 -6.77 -7.65
C ARG A 35 13.99 -7.44 -7.92
N ILE A 36 13.10 -6.70 -8.57
CA ILE A 36 11.80 -7.19 -9.02
C ILE A 36 11.60 -6.83 -10.49
N SER A 37 11.12 -7.77 -11.30
CA SER A 37 10.80 -7.50 -12.70
C SER A 37 9.50 -6.71 -12.84
N ALA A 38 9.29 -6.03 -13.97
CA ALA A 38 8.03 -5.33 -14.25
C ALA A 38 6.81 -6.26 -14.17
N ARG A 39 6.95 -7.51 -14.63
CA ARG A 39 5.89 -8.51 -14.57
C ARG A 39 5.60 -8.97 -13.14
N GLN A 40 6.64 -9.21 -12.33
CA GLN A 40 6.49 -9.52 -10.91
C GLN A 40 5.81 -8.36 -10.16
N SER A 41 6.20 -7.12 -10.45
CA SER A 41 5.57 -5.91 -9.88
C SER A 41 4.09 -5.84 -10.25
N ALA A 42 3.74 -6.06 -11.52
CA ALA A 42 2.35 -6.05 -11.98
C ALA A 42 1.48 -7.11 -11.29
N VAL A 43 2.00 -8.33 -11.14
CA VAL A 43 1.28 -9.40 -10.42
C VAL A 43 1.11 -9.04 -8.94
N ALA A 44 2.16 -8.58 -8.27
CA ALA A 44 2.09 -8.23 -6.86
C ALA A 44 1.09 -7.10 -6.59
N ILE A 45 1.14 -6.02 -7.39
CA ILE A 45 0.23 -4.88 -7.27
C ILE A 45 -1.21 -5.29 -7.63
N GLY A 46 -1.40 -6.13 -8.65
CA GLY A 46 -2.72 -6.67 -8.98
C GLY A 46 -3.35 -7.47 -7.84
N LEU A 47 -2.57 -8.33 -7.17
CA LEU A 47 -3.00 -9.07 -6.00
C LEU A 47 -3.33 -8.14 -4.82
N MET A 48 -2.47 -7.15 -4.56
CA MET A 48 -2.73 -6.13 -3.53
C MET A 48 -4.01 -5.34 -3.84
N GLY A 49 -4.24 -5.01 -5.11
CA GLY A 49 -5.46 -4.36 -5.57
C GLY A 49 -6.70 -5.17 -5.27
N ALA A 50 -6.66 -6.49 -5.44
CA ALA A 50 -7.78 -7.35 -5.04
C ALA A 50 -8.02 -7.32 -3.51
N VAL A 51 -6.96 -7.29 -2.70
CA VAL A 51 -7.05 -7.17 -1.23
C VAL A 51 -7.70 -5.83 -0.83
N VAL A 52 -7.21 -4.71 -1.37
CA VAL A 52 -7.69 -3.37 -1.06
C VAL A 52 -9.12 -3.15 -1.59
N ALA A 53 -9.43 -3.65 -2.80
CA ALA A 53 -10.79 -3.63 -3.34
C ALA A 53 -11.75 -4.41 -2.44
N THR A 54 -11.38 -5.62 -2.02
CA THR A 54 -12.19 -6.43 -1.10
C THR A 54 -12.41 -5.70 0.23
N ALA A 55 -11.38 -5.04 0.76
CA ALA A 55 -11.51 -4.23 1.96
C ALA A 55 -12.53 -3.10 1.77
N CYS A 56 -12.44 -2.35 0.67
CA CYS A 56 -13.35 -1.26 0.34
C CYS A 56 -14.78 -1.72 0.12
N VAL A 57 -15.01 -2.84 -0.57
CA VAL A 57 -16.33 -3.44 -0.76
C VAL A 57 -16.92 -3.82 0.59
N ARG A 58 -16.15 -4.50 1.46
CA ARG A 58 -16.62 -4.83 2.81
C ARG A 58 -16.89 -3.58 3.65
N GLY A 59 -16.07 -2.54 3.50
CA GLY A 59 -16.29 -1.24 4.13
C GLY A 59 -17.65 -0.64 3.73
N ALA A 60 -17.94 -0.61 2.44
CA ALA A 60 -19.20 -0.11 1.90
C ALA A 60 -20.41 -0.94 2.36
N VAL A 61 -20.37 -2.27 2.18
CA VAL A 61 -21.48 -3.18 2.54
C VAL A 61 -21.80 -3.14 4.03
N THR A 62 -20.78 -2.96 4.88
CA THR A 62 -20.96 -2.94 6.34
C THR A 62 -21.17 -1.55 6.92
N ASN A 63 -21.24 -0.52 6.06
CA ASN A 63 -21.28 0.89 6.44
C ASN A 63 -20.18 1.26 7.46
N GLY A 64 -18.94 0.88 7.14
CA GLY A 64 -17.75 1.17 7.97
C GLY A 64 -17.50 0.21 9.15
N ARG A 65 -18.39 -0.75 9.43
CA ARG A 65 -18.22 -1.70 10.55
C ARG A 65 -17.15 -2.77 10.35
N SER A 66 -16.74 -3.02 9.10
CA SER A 66 -15.75 -4.05 8.77
C SER A 66 -14.38 -3.74 9.39
N ARG A 67 -13.97 -4.57 10.36
CA ARG A 67 -12.62 -4.51 10.94
C ARG A 67 -11.53 -4.65 9.87
N PHE A 68 -11.78 -5.43 8.82
CA PHE A 68 -10.84 -5.60 7.72
C PHE A 68 -10.64 -4.29 6.95
N TYR A 69 -11.73 -3.58 6.64
CA TYR A 69 -11.66 -2.24 6.02
C TYR A 69 -10.89 -1.26 6.90
N ARG A 70 -11.24 -1.18 8.19
CA ARG A 70 -10.62 -0.23 9.13
C ARG A 70 -9.14 -0.48 9.35
N ARG A 71 -8.71 -1.74 9.45
CA ARG A 71 -7.29 -2.11 9.52
C ARG A 71 -6.55 -1.81 8.22
N THR A 72 -7.19 -2.08 7.07
CA THR A 72 -6.61 -1.77 5.75
C THR A 72 -6.38 -0.27 5.60
N LEU A 73 -7.39 0.54 5.92
CA LEU A 73 -7.28 2.00 5.95
C LEU A 73 -6.14 2.47 6.86
N ALA A 74 -6.08 1.94 8.09
CA ALA A 74 -5.04 2.32 9.04
C ALA A 74 -3.62 1.94 8.56
N GLY A 75 -3.48 0.77 7.92
CA GLY A 75 -2.20 0.34 7.35
C GLY A 75 -1.79 1.16 6.13
N LEU A 76 -2.75 1.51 5.27
CA LEU A 76 -2.53 2.37 4.11
C LEU A 76 -2.14 3.81 4.48
N ASP A 77 -2.62 4.33 5.62
CA ASP A 77 -2.14 5.62 6.13
C ASP A 77 -0.65 5.56 6.52
N LEU A 78 -0.21 4.45 7.15
CA LEU A 78 1.21 4.28 7.48
C LEU A 78 2.08 4.00 6.25
N HIS A 79 1.53 3.31 5.25
CA HIS A 79 2.19 3.01 3.97
C HIS A 79 2.71 4.27 3.27
N VAL A 80 1.93 5.37 3.32
CA VAL A 80 2.38 6.69 2.84
C VAL A 80 3.72 7.07 3.47
N TRP A 81 3.81 6.95 4.79
CA TRP A 81 4.98 7.38 5.53
C TRP A 81 6.18 6.46 5.32
N SER A 82 5.98 5.18 5.01
CA SER A 82 7.10 4.32 4.62
C SER A 82 7.78 4.78 3.34
N HIS A 83 7.04 5.30 2.36
CA HIS A 83 7.64 5.85 1.13
C HIS A 83 8.44 7.12 1.38
N VAL A 84 7.89 8.02 2.18
CA VAL A 84 8.60 9.24 2.59
C VAL A 84 9.87 8.88 3.35
N ALA A 85 9.78 7.98 4.33
CA ALA A 85 10.92 7.52 5.11
C ALA A 85 11.99 6.86 4.22
N ALA A 86 11.59 5.97 3.32
CA ALA A 86 12.51 5.31 2.39
C ALA A 86 13.24 6.32 1.51
N SER A 87 12.52 7.30 0.92
CA SER A 87 13.12 8.37 0.12
C SER A 87 14.09 9.25 0.92
N VAL A 88 13.76 9.60 2.17
CA VAL A 88 14.62 10.39 3.05
C VAL A 88 15.88 9.64 3.44
N VAL A 89 15.74 8.38 3.87
CA VAL A 89 16.86 7.54 4.32
C VAL A 89 17.83 7.26 3.15
N LEU A 90 17.28 6.93 1.97
CA LEU A 90 18.08 6.62 0.79
C LEU A 90 18.56 7.87 0.03
N ARG A 91 18.08 9.06 0.44
CA ARG A 91 18.37 10.38 -0.18
C ARG A 91 18.17 10.37 -1.69
N ARG A 92 17.14 9.67 -2.15
CA ARG A 92 16.85 9.46 -3.58
C ARG A 92 15.35 9.27 -3.76
N TYR A 93 14.90 9.43 -5.00
CA TYR A 93 13.54 9.04 -5.38
C TYR A 93 13.35 7.53 -5.19
N THR A 94 12.30 7.14 -4.45
CA THR A 94 11.81 5.77 -4.34
C THR A 94 10.40 5.67 -4.92
N ALA A 95 10.04 4.49 -5.42
CA ALA A 95 8.69 4.26 -5.95
C ALA A 95 7.63 4.66 -4.92
N GLY A 96 6.55 5.29 -5.39
CA GLY A 96 5.41 5.68 -4.56
C GLY A 96 5.54 7.05 -3.89
N VAL A 97 6.73 7.64 -3.76
CA VAL A 97 6.89 8.90 -3.01
C VAL A 97 6.22 10.09 -3.72
N LEU A 98 6.13 10.09 -5.05
CA LEU A 98 5.54 11.20 -5.81
C LEU A 98 4.04 11.33 -5.54
N THR A 99 3.36 10.21 -5.31
CA THR A 99 1.89 10.15 -5.17
C THR A 99 1.42 9.84 -3.75
N ALA A 100 2.29 9.31 -2.88
CA ALA A 100 1.96 8.96 -1.49
C ALA A 100 1.36 10.15 -0.73
N VAL A 101 2.05 11.30 -0.74
CA VAL A 101 1.61 12.50 -0.02
C VAL A 101 0.48 13.26 -0.74
N PRO A 102 0.52 13.51 -2.05
CA PRO A 102 -0.52 14.33 -2.69
C PRO A 102 -1.83 13.58 -3.01
N PHE A 103 -1.82 12.24 -3.13
CA PHE A 103 -3.02 11.47 -3.47
C PHE A 103 -3.43 10.51 -2.35
N MET A 104 -2.51 9.62 -1.97
CA MET A 104 -2.86 8.53 -1.05
C MET A 104 -3.23 9.05 0.34
N LEU A 105 -2.44 9.98 0.87
CA LEU A 105 -2.65 10.57 2.19
C LEU A 105 -3.98 11.34 2.27
N PRO A 106 -4.33 12.29 1.39
CA PRO A 106 -5.66 12.90 1.37
C PRO A 106 -6.79 11.89 1.26
N GLY A 107 -6.65 10.87 0.41
CA GLY A 107 -7.64 9.80 0.25
C GLY A 107 -7.88 9.00 1.52
N ALA A 108 -6.80 8.62 2.22
CA ALA A 108 -6.87 7.93 3.51
C ALA A 108 -7.53 8.81 4.58
N ARG A 109 -7.12 10.07 4.70
CA ARG A 109 -7.68 11.00 5.69
C ARG A 109 -9.16 11.30 5.42
N PHE A 110 -9.56 11.40 4.16
CA PHE A 110 -10.97 11.54 3.80
C PHE A 110 -11.79 10.32 4.24
N ALA A 111 -11.33 9.11 3.89
CA ALA A 111 -12.00 7.86 4.26
C ALA A 111 -12.09 7.68 5.79
N GLU A 112 -11.07 8.12 6.53
CA GLU A 112 -11.07 8.11 7.99
C GLU A 112 -12.09 9.10 8.58
N ARG A 113 -12.21 10.30 8.00
CA ARG A 113 -13.23 11.28 8.40
C ARG A 113 -14.65 10.76 8.15
N GLU A 114 -14.89 10.08 7.00
CA GLU A 114 -16.18 9.43 6.72
C GLU A 114 -16.52 8.34 7.74
N LEU A 115 -15.53 7.53 8.13
CA LEU A 115 -15.71 6.53 9.20
C LEU A 115 -16.03 7.18 10.54
N ALA A 116 -15.32 8.24 10.90
CA ALA A 116 -15.56 8.96 12.14
C ALA A 116 -16.98 9.57 12.17
N ALA A 117 -17.43 10.17 11.07
CA ALA A 117 -18.77 10.75 10.94
C ALA A 117 -19.90 9.71 11.10
N THR A 118 -19.63 8.43 10.82
CA THR A 118 -20.60 7.33 10.99
C THR A 118 -20.45 6.59 12.32
N GLY A 119 -19.63 7.10 13.25
CA GLY A 119 -19.42 6.50 14.57
C GLY A 119 -18.44 5.32 14.58
N HIS A 120 -17.67 5.11 13.50
CA HIS A 120 -16.73 4.00 13.34
C HIS A 120 -15.27 4.47 13.25
N ALA A 121 -14.93 5.51 14.01
CA ALA A 121 -13.57 6.03 14.09
C ALA A 121 -12.55 4.91 14.37
N LEU A 122 -11.36 5.02 13.78
CA LEU A 122 -10.31 4.02 13.92
C LEU A 122 -9.84 3.93 15.38
N SER A 123 -9.96 2.73 15.95
CA SER A 123 -9.45 2.45 17.29
C SER A 123 -7.92 2.30 17.30
N HIS A 124 -7.29 2.48 18.47
CA HIS A 124 -5.86 2.22 18.65
C HIS A 124 -5.46 0.79 18.25
N ALA A 125 -6.30 -0.19 18.59
CA ALA A 125 -6.07 -1.59 18.22
C ALA A 125 -6.06 -1.79 16.69
N GLU A 126 -6.89 -1.06 15.96
CA GLU A 126 -6.92 -1.14 14.49
C GLU A 126 -5.70 -0.47 13.86
N ARG A 127 -5.21 0.64 14.44
CA ARG A 127 -3.95 1.27 14.01
C ARG A 127 -2.75 0.38 14.27
N ALA A 128 -2.68 -0.22 15.45
CA ALA A 128 -1.59 -1.11 15.84
C ALA A 128 -1.50 -2.36 14.93
N VAL A 129 -2.64 -2.87 14.45
CA VAL A 129 -2.70 -4.07 13.60
C VAL A 129 -2.66 -3.74 12.10
N GLY A 130 -3.09 -2.54 11.69
CA GLY A 130 -3.24 -2.20 10.28
C GLY A 130 -1.92 -2.29 9.49
N ALA A 131 -0.86 -1.70 10.04
CA ALA A 131 0.47 -1.74 9.43
C ALA A 131 1.06 -3.15 9.29
N PRO A 132 1.20 -3.96 10.36
CA PRO A 132 1.74 -5.31 10.22
C PRO A 132 0.88 -6.18 9.29
N MET A 133 -0.45 -6.01 9.31
CA MET A 133 -1.34 -6.68 8.37
C MET A 133 -0.99 -6.34 6.91
N MET A 134 -0.72 -5.06 6.61
CA MET A 134 -0.40 -4.65 5.24
C MET A 134 1.00 -5.05 4.80
N VAL A 135 1.98 -5.04 5.71
CA VAL A 135 3.31 -5.59 5.44
C VAL A 135 3.21 -7.07 5.10
N VAL A 136 2.49 -7.87 5.91
CA VAL A 136 2.31 -9.31 5.65
C VAL A 136 1.60 -9.54 4.31
N ALA A 137 0.55 -8.78 4.01
CA ALA A 137 -0.14 -8.87 2.72
C ALA A 137 0.79 -8.55 1.54
N ALA A 138 1.58 -7.47 1.63
CA ALA A 138 2.52 -7.07 0.59
C ALA A 138 3.59 -8.16 0.37
N LEU A 139 4.19 -8.66 1.45
CA LEU A 139 5.17 -9.75 1.38
C LEU A 139 4.57 -11.02 0.75
N ALA A 140 3.32 -11.36 1.08
CA ALA A 140 2.62 -12.47 0.46
C ALA A 140 2.39 -12.26 -1.04
N CYS A 141 1.94 -11.07 -1.45
CA CYS A 141 1.75 -10.72 -2.87
C CYS A 141 3.07 -10.80 -3.65
N HIS A 142 4.16 -10.26 -3.09
CA HIS A 142 5.49 -10.35 -3.71
C HIS A 142 6.04 -11.77 -3.73
N GLY A 143 5.81 -12.56 -2.68
CA GLY A 143 6.20 -13.97 -2.63
C GLY A 143 5.51 -14.79 -3.71
N VAL A 144 4.20 -14.61 -3.88
CA VAL A 144 3.43 -15.23 -4.96
C VAL A 144 3.95 -14.78 -6.32
N ALA A 145 4.16 -13.47 -6.51
CA ALA A 145 4.68 -12.94 -7.77
C ALA A 145 6.05 -13.54 -8.13
N ARG A 146 6.98 -13.67 -7.18
CA ARG A 146 8.29 -14.30 -7.39
C ARG A 146 8.20 -15.79 -7.71
N ALA A 147 7.25 -16.50 -7.09
CA ALA A 147 7.07 -17.93 -7.33
C ALA A 147 6.39 -18.24 -8.67
N TRP A 148 5.51 -17.35 -9.14
CA TRP A 148 4.68 -17.57 -10.34
C TRP A 148 5.26 -16.92 -11.59
N VAL A 149 6.11 -15.92 -11.43
CA VAL A 149 6.75 -15.17 -12.51
C VAL A 149 8.27 -15.26 -12.35
N GLN A 150 8.90 -16.03 -13.22
CA GLN A 150 10.37 -16.10 -13.35
C GLN A 150 10.89 -15.00 -14.27
#